data_AF-A0A7L3H9S2-F1
#
_entry.id   AF-A0A7L3H9S2-F1
#
_cell.length_a   1.000
_cell.length_b   1.000
_cell.length_c   1.000
_cell.angle_alpha   90.00
_cell.angle_beta   90.00
_cell.angle_gamma   90.00
#
_symmetry.space_group_name_H-M   'P 1'
#
loop_
_entity.id
_entity.type
_entity.pdbx_description
1 polymer ?
#
loop_
_entity_poly.entity_id
_entity_poly.type
_entity_poly.pdbx_seq_one_letter_code
_entity_poly.pdbx_strand_id
1 'polypeptide(L)'
;FFQPKPCQYCNIIAAFIGTKCQRCTNSEKKYGPPQTCEQCKQQCAFDRKEEGRRKVDGKLLCWLCTLSYKRVLQKTKEQRKSLGSSHSNSSSSSLTEKDQHHSKHHHHHHHHHRHSSSHHKISNLSPEQDQGLWKQSHKSSAAIQNETPKKKPKLESKPSNGDSSSINQSADSGGTDNFVLISQLKEEVMSLKRLLQQRDQTILEKDKKLTELKADFQYQESNLRTKMNSMEKAHKETVEQLQAKNRELLKQVAALSKGKKFDKSGSILTSP
;
A
#
# COMPACT_ATOMS: atom_id res chain seq x y z
N PHE A 1 -7.81 -28.43 13.81
CA PHE A 1 -7.12 -27.56 12.83
C PHE A 1 -5.92 -26.91 13.51
N PHE A 2 -4.70 -27.09 12.99
CA PHE A 2 -3.51 -26.49 13.58
C PHE A 2 -3.43 -25.01 13.19
N GLN A 3 -3.52 -24.11 14.17
CA GLN A 3 -3.28 -22.69 13.97
C GLN A 3 -1.81 -22.49 13.58
N PRO A 4 -1.49 -21.90 12.41
CA PRO A 4 -0.11 -21.67 12.01
C PRO A 4 0.57 -20.70 12.96
N LYS A 5 1.84 -20.96 13.28
CA LYS A 5 2.69 -20.07 14.09
C LYS A 5 3.51 -19.12 13.21
N PRO A 6 3.99 -17.99 13.74
CA PRO A 6 4.99 -17.16 13.07
C PRO A 6 6.25 -17.97 12.75
N CYS A 7 6.73 -17.86 11.51
CA CYS A 7 7.98 -18.48 11.09
C CYS A 7 9.17 -17.80 11.79
N GLN A 8 10.06 -18.59 12.39
CA GLN A 8 11.29 -18.14 13.06
C GLN A 8 12.18 -17.26 12.18
N TYR A 9 12.18 -17.46 10.85
CA TYR A 9 13.02 -16.66 9.95
C TYR A 9 12.29 -15.46 9.36
N CYS A 10 11.09 -15.65 8.79
CA CYS A 10 10.43 -14.57 8.06
C CYS A 10 9.28 -13.90 8.83
N ASN A 11 8.98 -14.32 10.05
CA ASN A 11 7.90 -13.83 10.94
C ASN A 11 6.47 -13.89 10.37
N ILE A 12 6.30 -14.40 9.15
CA ILE A 12 4.98 -14.67 8.57
C ILE A 12 4.34 -15.85 9.30
N ILE A 13 3.08 -15.70 9.66
CA ILE A 13 2.23 -16.75 10.24
C ILE A 13 1.97 -17.82 9.18
N ALA A 14 2.89 -18.79 9.08
CA ALA A 14 2.91 -19.80 8.04
C ALA A 14 3.70 -21.06 8.44
N ALA A 15 4.09 -21.19 9.72
CA ALA A 15 4.67 -22.42 10.25
C ALA A 15 3.54 -23.33 10.72
N PHE A 16 3.07 -24.21 9.83
CA PHE A 16 2.01 -25.18 10.13
C PHE A 16 2.54 -26.41 10.87
N ILE A 17 3.82 -26.74 10.66
CA ILE A 17 4.53 -27.86 11.27
C ILE A 17 5.91 -27.35 11.70
N GLY A 18 6.21 -27.39 13.00
CA GLY A 18 7.47 -26.88 13.57
C GLY A 18 7.53 -25.35 13.71
N THR A 19 8.74 -24.79 13.66
CA THR A 19 9.02 -23.36 13.89
C THR A 19 9.25 -22.56 12.60
N LYS A 20 9.36 -23.22 11.44
CA LYS A 20 9.71 -22.60 10.15
C LYS A 20 8.57 -22.79 9.15
N CYS A 21 8.29 -21.79 8.32
CA CYS A 21 7.36 -21.96 7.21
C CYS A 21 7.99 -22.79 6.10
N GLN A 22 7.15 -23.45 5.29
CA GLN A 22 7.62 -24.33 4.20
C GLN A 22 8.64 -23.67 3.28
N ARG A 23 8.45 -22.39 2.95
CA ARG A 23 9.37 -21.63 2.09
C ARG A 23 10.75 -21.48 2.72
N CYS A 24 10.80 -21.15 4.00
CA CYS A 24 12.04 -20.98 4.75
C CYS A 24 12.75 -22.32 4.94
N THR A 25 12.01 -23.39 5.26
CA THR A 25 12.53 -24.75 5.32
C THR A 25 13.18 -25.19 4.01
N ASN A 26 12.53 -24.95 2.87
CA ASN A 26 13.07 -25.31 1.56
C ASN A 26 14.30 -24.47 1.18
N SER A 27 14.27 -23.17 1.52
CA SER A 27 15.38 -22.27 1.24
C SER A 27 16.61 -22.65 2.05
N GLU A 28 16.43 -23.04 3.31
CA GLU A 28 17.51 -23.49 4.18
C GLU A 28 18.16 -24.78 3.68
N LYS A 29 17.35 -25.77 3.26
CA LYS A 29 17.87 -27.00 2.65
C LYS A 29 18.69 -26.75 1.38
N LYS A 30 18.29 -25.76 0.58
CA LYS A 30 18.92 -25.50 -0.73
C LYS A 30 20.11 -24.54 -0.67
N TYR A 31 20.08 -23.56 0.23
CA TYR A 31 21.02 -22.44 0.25
C TYR A 31 21.80 -22.35 1.57
N GLY A 32 21.49 -23.20 2.55
CA GLY A 32 22.10 -23.16 3.88
C GLY A 32 21.38 -22.20 4.84
N PRO A 33 21.98 -21.96 6.02
CA PRO A 33 21.35 -21.16 7.07
C PRO A 33 21.09 -19.73 6.62
N PRO A 34 20.03 -19.07 7.14
CA PRO A 34 19.72 -17.71 6.78
C PRO A 34 20.81 -16.74 7.25
N GLN A 35 21.05 -15.73 6.43
CA GLN A 35 21.97 -14.63 6.65
C GLN A 35 21.21 -13.34 6.94
N THR A 36 21.92 -12.32 7.41
CA THR A 36 21.36 -10.99 7.67
C THR A 36 20.95 -10.32 6.38
N CYS A 37 19.68 -9.96 6.27
CA CYS A 37 19.15 -9.17 5.15
C CYS A 37 19.70 -7.75 5.21
N GLU A 38 20.24 -7.25 4.10
CA GLU A 38 20.80 -5.90 4.07
C GLU A 38 19.76 -4.79 4.26
N GLN A 39 18.49 -5.05 3.95
CA GLN A 39 17.40 -4.06 4.02
C GLN A 39 16.70 -4.05 5.39
N CYS A 40 16.22 -5.20 5.86
CA CYS A 40 15.48 -5.28 7.12
C CYS A 40 16.35 -5.67 8.33
N LYS A 41 17.64 -5.97 8.11
CA LYS A 41 18.62 -6.36 9.14
C LYS A 41 18.26 -7.61 9.95
N GLN A 42 17.26 -8.38 9.51
CA GLN A 42 16.87 -9.64 10.14
C GLN A 42 17.63 -10.83 9.54
N GLN A 43 17.86 -11.88 10.33
CA GLN A 43 18.45 -13.15 9.87
C GLN A 43 17.43 -13.99 9.08
N CYS A 44 17.17 -13.57 7.85
CA CYS A 44 16.12 -14.15 7.01
C CYS A 44 16.40 -14.12 5.50
N ALA A 45 17.59 -13.65 5.11
CA ALA A 45 18.04 -13.72 3.73
C ALA A 45 18.70 -15.07 3.45
N PHE A 46 18.54 -15.57 2.23
CA PHE A 46 19.18 -16.81 1.78
C PHE A 46 20.01 -16.49 0.55
N ASP A 47 21.28 -16.91 0.53
CA ASP A 47 22.17 -16.60 -0.58
C ASP A 47 21.84 -17.49 -1.79
N ARG A 48 21.10 -16.92 -2.73
CA ARG A 48 20.69 -17.61 -3.97
C ARG A 48 21.77 -17.56 -5.04
N LYS A 49 23.02 -17.29 -4.66
CA LYS A 49 24.15 -17.03 -5.55
C LYS A 49 23.87 -15.81 -6.45
N GLU A 50 24.65 -15.68 -7.51
CA GLU A 50 24.67 -14.54 -8.40
C GLU A 50 23.31 -14.20 -9.04
N GLU A 51 22.50 -15.22 -9.37
CA GLU A 51 21.20 -15.03 -10.02
C GLU A 51 20.20 -14.23 -9.15
N GLY A 52 20.29 -14.38 -7.83
CA GLY A 52 19.49 -13.61 -6.88
C GLY A 52 19.97 -12.17 -6.75
N ARG A 53 21.28 -11.98 -6.65
CA ARG A 53 21.92 -10.69 -6.40
C ARG A 53 21.80 -9.74 -7.59
N ARG A 54 21.92 -10.22 -8.84
CA ARG A 54 21.76 -9.39 -10.05
C ARG A 54 20.40 -8.68 -10.15
N LYS A 55 19.34 -9.27 -9.58
CA LYS A 55 17.96 -8.71 -9.64
C LYS A 55 17.72 -7.60 -8.61
N VAL A 56 18.64 -7.41 -7.66
CA VAL A 56 18.49 -6.51 -6.52
C VAL A 56 19.78 -5.70 -6.26
N ASP A 57 20.45 -5.29 -7.34
CA ASP A 57 21.63 -4.42 -7.27
C ASP A 57 22.79 -5.02 -6.45
N GLY A 58 22.99 -6.33 -6.57
CA GLY A 58 24.04 -7.06 -5.85
C GLY A 58 23.73 -7.40 -4.40
N LYS A 59 22.64 -6.87 -3.82
CA LYS A 59 22.36 -6.93 -2.37
C LYS A 59 21.79 -8.26 -1.91
N LEU A 60 22.19 -8.71 -0.73
CA LEU A 60 21.64 -9.91 -0.08
C LEU A 60 20.33 -9.57 0.65
N LEU A 61 19.21 -9.85 -0.02
CA LEU A 61 17.87 -9.52 0.48
C LEU A 61 17.06 -10.76 0.87
N CYS A 62 16.24 -10.64 1.91
CA CYS A 62 15.21 -11.63 2.22
C CYS A 62 14.10 -11.61 1.18
N TRP A 63 13.29 -12.68 1.13
CA TRP A 63 12.22 -12.81 0.13
C TRP A 63 11.25 -11.62 0.11
N LEU A 64 10.86 -11.12 1.28
CA LEU A 64 9.95 -9.99 1.40
C LEU A 64 10.60 -8.71 0.86
N CYS A 65 11.85 -8.43 1.24
CA CYS A 65 12.59 -7.28 0.73
C CYS A 65 12.85 -7.37 -0.78
N THR A 66 13.15 -8.56 -1.32
CA THR A 66 13.27 -8.78 -2.77
C THR A 66 11.96 -8.47 -3.50
N LEU A 67 10.81 -8.92 -2.97
CA LEU A 67 9.50 -8.62 -3.58
C LEU A 67 9.19 -7.12 -3.54
N SER A 68 9.43 -6.46 -2.40
CA SER A 68 9.23 -5.02 -2.27
C SER A 68 10.13 -4.23 -3.23
N TYR A 69 11.40 -4.59 -3.33
CA TYR A 69 12.35 -3.96 -4.25
C TYR A 69 11.91 -4.09 -5.71
N LYS A 70 11.46 -5.28 -6.12
CA LYS A 70 10.91 -5.51 -7.48
C LYS A 70 9.67 -4.66 -7.78
N ARG A 71 8.76 -4.50 -6.81
CA ARG A 71 7.57 -3.64 -6.97
C ARG A 71 7.96 -2.18 -7.18
N VAL A 72 8.95 -1.69 -6.43
CA VAL A 72 9.49 -0.33 -6.60
C VAL A 72 10.11 -0.17 -7.99
N LEU A 73 10.95 -1.12 -8.42
CA LEU A 73 11.55 -1.06 -9.76
C LEU A 73 10.51 -1.08 -10.90
N GLN A 74 9.45 -1.87 -10.76
CA GLN A 74 8.35 -1.88 -11.74
C GLN A 74 7.64 -0.52 -11.78
N LYS A 75 7.36 0.09 -10.63
CA LYS A 75 6.71 1.41 -10.55
C LYS A 75 7.53 2.51 -11.22
N THR A 76 8.86 2.52 -11.01
CA THR A 76 9.76 3.48 -11.68
C THR A 76 9.86 3.23 -13.19
N LYS A 77 9.86 1.96 -13.63
CA LYS A 77 9.85 1.62 -15.06
C LYS A 77 8.57 2.09 -15.74
N GLU A 78 7.42 1.96 -15.08
CA GLU A 78 6.13 2.41 -15.62
C GLU A 78 6.02 3.93 -15.65
N GLN A 79 6.50 4.63 -14.62
CA GLN A 79 6.55 6.11 -14.63
C GLN A 79 7.45 6.66 -15.75
N ARG A 80 8.56 5.99 -16.07
CA ARG A 80 9.40 6.37 -17.22
C ARG A 80 8.71 6.14 -18.56
N LYS A 81 7.80 5.15 -18.65
CA LYS A 81 6.99 4.93 -19.86
C LYS A 81 5.84 5.91 -19.97
N SER A 82 5.20 6.27 -18.86
CA SER A 82 4.08 7.23 -18.86
C SER A 82 4.54 8.66 -19.16
N LEU A 83 5.77 9.02 -18.79
CA LEU A 83 6.38 10.31 -19.14
C LEU A 83 7.12 10.30 -20.50
N GLY A 84 7.41 9.11 -21.04
CA GLY A 84 8.07 8.91 -22.34
C GLY A 84 7.10 8.66 -23.50
N SER A 85 5.79 8.71 -23.28
CA SER A 85 4.79 8.53 -24.34
C SER A 85 4.46 9.84 -25.05
N SER A 86 5.49 10.55 -25.50
CA SER A 86 5.42 11.51 -26.58
C SER A 86 6.64 11.27 -27.46
N HIS A 87 6.40 10.70 -28.63
CA HIS A 87 7.34 10.48 -29.73
C HIS A 87 8.45 9.43 -29.56
N SER A 88 8.27 8.29 -30.22
CA SER A 88 9.35 7.70 -31.03
C SER A 88 8.75 6.80 -32.10
N ASN A 89 8.32 7.44 -33.19
CA ASN A 89 8.39 6.85 -34.51
C ASN A 89 9.08 7.90 -35.39
N SER A 90 10.36 7.66 -35.74
CA SER A 90 11.09 8.12 -36.94
C SER A 90 12.61 8.20 -36.68
N SER A 91 13.33 7.26 -37.29
CA SER A 91 14.46 7.48 -38.19
C SER A 91 15.61 8.43 -37.79
N SER A 92 16.78 7.82 -37.57
CA SER A 92 18.10 8.14 -38.18
C SER A 92 18.38 9.55 -38.74
N SER A 93 19.43 10.21 -38.23
CA SER A 93 20.47 10.89 -39.06
C SER A 93 21.67 11.40 -38.23
N SER A 94 22.89 11.04 -38.70
CA SER A 94 24.22 11.72 -38.59
C SER A 94 24.83 11.90 -37.19
N LEU A 95 26.06 11.45 -36.89
CA LEU A 95 27.32 11.73 -37.59
C LEU A 95 28.36 10.60 -37.38
N THR A 96 28.82 9.99 -38.48
CA THR A 96 30.23 9.57 -38.68
C THR A 96 30.45 9.38 -40.18
N GLU A 97 31.32 10.20 -40.77
CA GLU A 97 31.91 9.97 -42.08
C GLU A 97 32.70 8.65 -42.08
N LYS A 98 32.43 7.77 -43.05
CA LYS A 98 33.41 7.33 -44.07
C LYS A 98 32.86 6.24 -45.00
N ASP A 99 33.05 6.52 -46.28
CA ASP A 99 33.42 5.63 -47.39
C ASP A 99 32.47 4.50 -47.87
N GLN A 100 31.92 4.77 -49.06
CA GLN A 100 32.03 3.99 -50.29
C GLN A 100 31.37 2.59 -50.43
N HIS A 101 30.46 2.56 -51.43
CA HIS A 101 30.24 1.53 -52.47
C HIS A 101 29.12 0.46 -52.34
N HIS A 102 28.17 0.62 -53.28
CA HIS A 102 27.54 -0.37 -54.18
C HIS A 102 26.30 -1.23 -53.80
N SER A 103 25.26 -1.03 -54.64
CA SER A 103 24.36 -1.99 -55.30
C SER A 103 23.33 -2.86 -54.54
N LYS A 104 22.05 -2.49 -54.76
CA LYS A 104 21.00 -3.26 -55.48
C LYS A 104 20.53 -4.65 -54.94
N HIS A 105 19.20 -4.69 -54.67
CA HIS A 105 18.19 -5.72 -55.04
C HIS A 105 17.42 -6.52 -53.96
N HIS A 106 16.08 -6.38 -54.09
CA HIS A 106 14.96 -7.35 -54.02
C HIS A 106 14.35 -7.89 -52.70
N HIS A 107 13.01 -7.88 -52.76
CA HIS A 107 11.96 -8.26 -51.81
C HIS A 107 11.97 -9.72 -51.37
N HIS A 108 11.41 -10.01 -50.19
CA HIS A 108 10.39 -11.06 -50.05
C HIS A 108 9.42 -10.79 -48.88
N HIS A 109 8.13 -10.81 -49.19
CA HIS A 109 7.00 -10.85 -48.27
C HIS A 109 6.96 -12.19 -47.53
N HIS A 110 6.76 -12.18 -46.21
CA HIS A 110 6.13 -13.27 -45.48
C HIS A 110 4.88 -12.78 -44.75
N HIS A 111 3.72 -13.16 -45.30
CA HIS A 111 2.44 -13.16 -44.61
C HIS A 111 2.44 -14.26 -43.54
N HIS A 112 2.06 -13.91 -42.30
CA HIS A 112 1.51 -14.90 -41.37
C HIS A 112 0.09 -14.51 -40.96
N HIS A 113 -0.84 -15.38 -41.39
CA HIS A 113 -2.23 -15.45 -41.00
C HIS A 113 -2.37 -15.87 -39.52
N ARG A 114 -3.09 -15.03 -38.77
CA ARG A 114 -4.25 -15.34 -37.91
C ARG A 114 -4.36 -16.77 -37.33
N HIS A 115 -4.52 -16.87 -36.01
CA HIS A 115 -5.59 -17.66 -35.40
C HIS A 115 -6.03 -17.07 -34.04
N SER A 116 -7.35 -17.10 -33.85
CA SER A 116 -8.13 -16.54 -32.75
C SER A 116 -8.77 -17.68 -31.96
N SER A 117 -8.74 -17.60 -30.62
CA SER A 117 -9.62 -18.28 -29.64
C SER A 117 -9.15 -17.83 -28.24
N SER A 118 -9.94 -17.57 -27.21
CA SER A 118 -11.37 -17.67 -26.96
C SER A 118 -11.74 -16.71 -25.83
N HIS A 119 -12.99 -16.25 -25.87
CA HIS A 119 -13.66 -15.45 -24.86
C HIS A 119 -13.76 -16.16 -23.49
N HIS A 120 -13.52 -15.42 -22.41
CA HIS A 120 -14.26 -15.59 -21.16
C HIS A 120 -14.85 -14.22 -20.77
N LYS A 121 -16.19 -14.20 -20.69
CA LYS A 121 -17.03 -13.05 -20.36
C LYS A 121 -16.81 -12.68 -18.88
N ILE A 122 -16.48 -11.41 -18.60
CA ILE A 122 -16.59 -10.85 -17.26
C ILE A 122 -17.94 -10.14 -17.19
N SER A 123 -18.84 -10.71 -16.41
CA SER A 123 -20.16 -10.18 -16.12
C SER A 123 -20.04 -8.96 -15.21
N ASN A 124 -20.69 -7.86 -15.60
CA ASN A 124 -21.05 -6.75 -14.73
C ASN A 124 -21.86 -7.28 -13.54
N LEU A 125 -21.39 -7.05 -12.31
CA LEU A 125 -22.25 -6.92 -11.14
C LEU A 125 -21.73 -5.79 -10.23
N SER A 126 -22.69 -4.98 -9.80
CA SER A 126 -22.60 -3.83 -8.90
C SER A 126 -21.92 -4.17 -7.56
N PRO A 127 -21.27 -3.21 -6.86
CA PRO A 127 -20.77 -3.46 -5.52
C PRO A 127 -21.92 -3.39 -4.51
N GLU A 128 -22.24 -4.54 -3.93
CA GLU A 128 -23.05 -4.66 -2.72
C GLU A 128 -22.23 -4.17 -1.51
N GLN A 129 -22.90 -3.50 -0.58
CA GLN A 129 -22.33 -2.94 0.65
C GLN A 129 -21.88 -4.07 1.60
N ASP A 130 -20.59 -4.21 1.83
CA ASP A 130 -20.07 -4.95 2.99
C ASP A 130 -19.33 -3.97 3.91
N GLN A 131 -20.13 -3.25 4.71
CA GLN A 131 -19.68 -2.52 5.89
C GLN A 131 -19.98 -3.38 7.12
N GLY A 132 -18.99 -4.14 7.59
CA GLY A 132 -19.08 -4.73 8.92
C GLY A 132 -18.01 -5.76 9.18
N LEU A 133 -16.96 -5.38 9.90
CA LEU A 133 -16.31 -6.19 10.97
C LEU A 133 -15.01 -5.50 11.41
N TRP A 134 -15.12 -4.46 12.23
CA TRP A 134 -14.15 -4.15 13.29
C TRP A 134 -14.71 -3.02 14.17
N LYS A 135 -15.65 -3.37 15.03
CA LYS A 135 -15.97 -2.57 16.22
C LYS A 135 -15.79 -3.47 17.43
N GLN A 136 -14.63 -3.40 18.06
CA GLN A 136 -14.46 -3.88 19.42
C GLN A 136 -14.17 -2.67 20.32
N SER A 137 -15.24 -2.30 21.01
CA SER A 137 -15.38 -1.58 22.26
C SER A 137 -14.10 -1.01 22.93
N HIS A 138 -14.01 0.33 22.95
CA HIS A 138 -13.58 1.07 24.13
C HIS A 138 -14.51 2.28 24.27
N LYS A 139 -15.57 2.11 25.09
CA LYS A 139 -16.45 3.21 25.49
C LYS A 139 -16.23 3.48 26.96
N SER A 140 -15.56 4.58 27.26
CA SER A 140 -15.65 5.28 28.55
C SER A 140 -15.04 6.67 28.38
N SER A 141 -15.90 7.69 28.30
CA SER A 141 -15.60 9.05 28.76
C SER A 141 -16.92 9.77 29.08
N ALA A 142 -17.07 10.03 30.37
CA ALA A 142 -17.59 11.21 31.05
C ALA A 142 -18.97 11.81 30.67
N ALA A 143 -19.80 12.00 31.71
CA ALA A 143 -20.42 13.31 32.00
C ALA A 143 -21.05 13.40 33.43
N ILE A 144 -20.45 14.27 34.26
CA ILE A 144 -21.06 15.33 35.14
C ILE A 144 -21.90 14.82 36.35
N GLN A 145 -21.61 15.16 37.62
CA GLN A 145 -21.88 16.46 38.28
C GLN A 145 -21.05 16.68 39.56
N ASN A 146 -20.52 17.91 39.69
CA ASN A 146 -19.98 18.52 40.91
C ASN A 146 -21.11 19.27 41.63
N GLU A 147 -21.28 19.10 42.95
CA GLU A 147 -21.91 20.04 43.89
C GLU A 147 -21.33 19.79 45.31
N THR A 148 -21.06 20.84 46.08
CA THR A 148 -20.53 20.83 47.48
C THR A 148 -21.49 21.64 48.38
N PRO A 149 -21.27 21.84 49.70
CA PRO A 149 -21.14 20.91 50.83
C PRO A 149 -22.13 21.24 51.99
N LYS A 150 -22.29 20.35 53.01
CA LYS A 150 -22.50 20.62 54.47
C LYS A 150 -23.33 19.52 55.18
N LYS A 151 -22.75 18.91 56.21
CA LYS A 151 -23.16 18.96 57.65
C LYS A 151 -22.59 17.75 58.41
N LYS A 152 -21.84 18.05 59.48
CA LYS A 152 -21.38 17.12 60.53
C LYS A 152 -22.59 16.53 61.29
N PRO A 153 -22.41 15.40 62.00
CA PRO A 153 -22.24 15.51 63.45
C PRO A 153 -21.05 14.72 64.01
N LYS A 154 -20.83 14.93 65.30
CA LYS A 154 -19.64 14.76 66.12
C LYS A 154 -19.77 13.53 67.03
N LEU A 155 -18.70 12.74 67.20
CA LEU A 155 -18.46 11.96 68.43
C LEU A 155 -17.00 11.45 68.44
N GLU A 156 -16.14 12.15 69.20
CA GLU A 156 -15.48 11.68 70.44
C GLU A 156 -14.28 10.74 70.23
N SER A 157 -13.13 11.33 70.51
CA SER A 157 -11.82 10.75 70.78
C SER A 157 -11.77 10.06 72.14
N LYS A 158 -11.19 8.86 72.19
CA LYS A 158 -10.56 8.31 73.40
C LYS A 158 -9.16 7.79 73.03
N PRO A 159 -8.09 8.21 73.73
CA PRO A 159 -6.80 7.55 73.68
C PRO A 159 -6.79 6.41 74.72
N SER A 160 -6.24 5.25 74.36
CA SER A 160 -5.90 4.22 75.35
C SER A 160 -4.43 3.88 75.19
N ASN A 161 -3.64 4.28 76.18
CA ASN A 161 -2.33 3.73 76.43
C ASN A 161 -2.46 2.23 76.64
N GLY A 162 -1.64 1.47 75.92
CA GLY A 162 -1.43 0.04 76.09
C GLY A 162 0.07 -0.21 76.02
N ASP A 163 0.71 -0.05 77.17
CA ASP A 163 2.02 -0.58 77.50
C ASP A 163 2.06 -2.09 77.20
N SER A 164 3.06 -2.50 76.42
CA SER A 164 3.74 -3.79 76.60
C SER A 164 5.11 -3.69 75.94
N SER A 165 6.10 -3.38 76.76
CA SER A 165 7.51 -3.54 76.42
C SER A 165 7.92 -5.01 76.55
N SER A 166 8.88 -5.41 75.71
CA SER A 166 9.70 -6.63 75.76
C SER A 166 9.36 -7.74 74.74
N ILE A 167 9.98 -7.64 73.57
CA ILE A 167 10.70 -8.78 73.00
C ILE A 167 12.00 -8.29 72.36
N ASN A 168 13.08 -8.74 72.98
CA ASN A 168 14.47 -8.85 72.61
C ASN A 168 15.00 -8.18 71.32
N GLN A 169 16.08 -7.45 71.56
CA GLN A 169 17.24 -7.26 70.69
C GLN A 169 17.50 -8.46 69.78
N SER A 170 17.36 -8.28 68.46
CA SER A 170 18.27 -8.81 67.42
C SER A 170 17.71 -8.53 66.02
N ALA A 171 17.76 -7.28 65.52
CA ALA A 171 17.57 -7.03 64.08
C ALA A 171 18.06 -5.65 63.60
N ASP A 172 18.99 -4.96 64.29
CA ASP A 172 19.47 -3.64 63.83
C ASP A 172 20.59 -3.73 62.78
N SER A 173 20.45 -4.65 61.84
CA SER A 173 21.25 -4.68 60.61
C SER A 173 20.43 -5.08 59.38
N GLY A 174 19.12 -5.33 59.52
CA GLY A 174 18.24 -5.67 58.39
C GLY A 174 17.08 -4.69 58.18
N GLY A 175 16.75 -3.83 59.17
CA GLY A 175 15.67 -2.84 59.05
C GLY A 175 16.01 -1.66 58.14
N THR A 176 17.26 -1.18 58.23
CA THR A 176 17.83 -0.15 57.33
C THR A 176 17.94 -0.66 55.90
N ASP A 177 18.42 -1.89 55.69
CA ASP A 177 18.52 -2.49 54.35
C ASP A 177 17.14 -2.71 53.72
N ASN A 178 16.15 -3.15 54.50
CA ASN A 178 14.78 -3.24 54.03
C ASN A 178 14.21 -1.84 53.68
N PHE A 179 14.49 -0.81 54.47
CA PHE A 179 14.05 0.55 54.19
C PHE A 179 14.68 1.13 52.91
N VAL A 180 15.98 0.87 52.69
CA VAL A 180 16.70 1.27 51.47
C VAL A 180 16.13 0.52 50.26
N LEU A 181 15.93 -0.79 50.35
CA LEU A 181 15.33 -1.59 49.29
C LEU A 181 13.91 -1.12 48.95
N ILE A 182 13.08 -0.85 49.97
CA ILE A 182 11.72 -0.30 49.78
C ILE A 182 11.78 1.07 49.09
N SER A 183 12.74 1.93 49.43
CA SER A 183 12.89 3.25 48.82
C SER A 183 13.30 3.12 47.35
N GLN A 184 14.24 2.22 47.04
CA GLN A 184 14.68 1.97 45.67
C GLN A 184 13.57 1.36 44.81
N LEU A 185 12.80 0.41 45.34
CA LEU A 185 11.62 -0.13 44.67
C LEU A 185 10.55 0.96 44.43
N LYS A 186 10.35 1.89 45.36
CA LYS A 186 9.44 3.03 45.16
C LYS A 186 9.93 3.94 44.04
N GLU A 187 11.23 4.23 43.97
CA GLU A 187 11.83 5.02 42.89
C GLU A 187 11.70 4.33 41.53
N GLU A 188 11.95 3.02 41.46
CA GLU A 188 11.73 2.21 40.26
C GLU A 188 10.27 2.25 39.82
N VAL A 189 9.32 2.07 40.75
CA VAL A 189 7.89 2.17 40.46
C VAL A 189 7.52 3.57 39.95
N MET A 190 8.07 4.64 40.53
CA MET A 190 7.85 6.01 40.04
C MET A 190 8.43 6.23 38.65
N SER A 191 9.63 5.71 38.38
CA SER A 191 10.29 5.78 37.07
C SER A 191 9.47 5.04 36.00
N LEU A 192 9.04 3.80 36.30
CA LEU A 192 8.20 3.00 35.41
C LEU A 192 6.85 3.66 35.15
N LYS A 193 6.22 4.25 36.17
CA LYS A 193 4.98 5.02 36.00
C LYS A 193 5.16 6.23 35.07
N ARG A 194 6.27 6.98 35.21
CA ARG A 194 6.58 8.09 34.28
C ARG A 194 6.78 7.60 32.86
N LEU A 195 7.50 6.49 32.68
CA LEU A 195 7.72 5.92 31.36
C LEU A 195 6.41 5.46 30.71
N LEU A 196 5.52 4.80 31.47
CA LEU A 196 4.19 4.41 31.00
C LEU A 196 3.39 5.64 30.56
N GLN A 197 3.32 6.68 31.40
CA GLN A 197 2.63 7.92 31.07
C GLN A 197 3.18 8.58 29.79
N GLN A 198 4.51 8.56 29.61
CA GLN A 198 5.14 9.07 28.40
C GLN A 198 4.79 8.23 27.16
N ARG A 199 4.69 6.90 27.31
CA ARG A 199 4.26 5.99 26.23
C ARG A 199 2.80 6.21 25.87
N ASP A 200 1.92 6.37 26.85
CA ASP A 200 0.50 6.66 26.62
C ASP A 200 0.31 7.98 25.86
N GLN A 201 1.06 9.02 26.24
CA GLN A 201 1.07 10.29 25.52
C GLN A 201 1.53 10.13 24.06
N THR A 202 2.59 9.33 23.84
CA THR A 202 3.09 9.05 22.49
C THR A 202 2.08 8.26 21.65
N ILE A 203 1.36 7.33 22.25
CA ILE A 203 0.30 6.54 21.58
C ILE A 203 -0.82 7.49 21.14
N LEU A 204 -1.29 8.36 22.04
CA LEU A 204 -2.33 9.34 21.74
C LEU A 204 -1.94 10.26 20.57
N GLU A 205 -0.70 10.75 20.54
CA GLU A 205 -0.20 11.58 19.45
C GLU A 205 -0.18 10.82 18.11
N LYS A 206 0.19 9.55 18.13
CA LYS A 206 0.16 8.71 16.92
C LYS A 206 -1.25 8.43 16.46
N ASP A 207 -2.19 8.21 17.36
CA ASP A 207 -3.61 8.02 17.02
C ASP A 207 -4.22 9.28 16.41
N LYS A 208 -3.84 10.46 16.89
CA LYS A 208 -4.23 11.74 16.29
C LYS A 208 -3.71 11.87 14.86
N LYS A 209 -2.41 11.64 14.64
CA LYS A 209 -1.80 11.67 13.30
C LYS A 209 -2.42 10.64 12.35
N LEU A 210 -2.73 9.46 12.86
CA LEU A 210 -3.37 8.40 12.09
C LEU A 210 -4.79 8.80 11.65
N THR A 211 -5.52 9.51 12.52
CA THR A 211 -6.86 10.03 12.20
C THR A 211 -6.79 11.13 11.13
N GLU A 212 -5.85 12.06 11.26
CA GLU A 212 -5.62 13.14 10.29
C GLU A 212 -5.26 12.57 8.91
N LEU A 213 -4.29 11.65 8.84
CA LEU A 213 -3.91 11.01 7.58
C LEU A 213 -5.04 10.20 6.95
N LYS A 214 -5.90 9.57 7.75
CA LYS A 214 -7.11 8.88 7.24
C LYS A 214 -8.08 9.87 6.59
N ALA A 215 -8.31 11.02 7.22
CA ALA A 215 -9.16 12.06 6.67
C ALA A 215 -8.60 12.62 5.36
N ASP A 216 -7.30 12.93 5.32
CA ASP A 216 -6.61 13.42 4.12
C ASP A 216 -6.68 12.41 2.97
N PHE A 217 -6.42 11.14 3.26
CA PHE A 217 -6.49 10.07 2.27
C PHE A 217 -7.90 9.96 1.69
N GLN A 218 -8.93 9.97 2.55
CA GLN A 218 -10.32 9.91 2.11
C GLN A 218 -10.70 11.13 1.25
N TYR A 219 -10.24 12.32 1.63
CA TYR A 219 -10.47 13.54 0.86
C TYR A 219 -9.80 13.47 -0.52
N GLN A 220 -8.55 13.03 -0.58
CA GLN A 220 -7.83 12.84 -1.85
C GLN A 220 -8.49 11.80 -2.74
N GLU A 221 -8.92 10.65 -2.18
CA GLU A 221 -9.63 9.62 -2.93
C GLU A 221 -10.94 10.15 -3.52
N SER A 222 -11.74 10.87 -2.72
CA SER A 222 -12.99 11.50 -3.16
C SER A 222 -12.76 12.50 -4.30
N ASN A 223 -11.74 13.34 -4.18
CA ASN A 223 -11.37 14.31 -5.21
C ASN A 223 -10.94 13.63 -6.51
N LEU A 224 -10.11 12.59 -6.43
CA LEU A 224 -9.68 11.82 -7.60
C LEU A 224 -10.86 11.11 -8.27
N ARG A 225 -11.75 10.51 -7.49
CA ARG A 225 -12.97 9.86 -7.99
C ARG A 225 -13.87 10.85 -8.72
N THR A 226 -14.07 12.04 -8.15
CA THR A 226 -14.88 13.10 -8.77
C THR A 226 -14.25 13.58 -10.07
N LYS A 227 -12.93 13.82 -10.09
CA LYS A 227 -12.19 14.21 -11.30
C LYS A 227 -12.24 13.14 -12.40
N MET A 228 -12.11 11.86 -12.02
CA MET A 228 -12.22 10.76 -12.96
C MET A 228 -13.63 10.72 -13.60
N ASN A 229 -14.68 10.82 -12.78
CA ASN A 229 -16.05 10.84 -13.28
C ASN A 229 -16.34 12.05 -14.17
N SER A 230 -15.83 13.24 -13.83
CA SER A 230 -15.99 14.44 -14.68
C SER A 230 -15.27 14.28 -16.02
N MET A 231 -14.05 13.72 -15.99
CA MET A 231 -13.29 13.43 -17.21
C MET A 231 -14.00 12.41 -18.09
N GLU A 232 -14.50 11.33 -17.50
CA GLU A 232 -15.25 10.29 -18.23
C GLU A 232 -16.52 10.86 -18.88
N LYS A 233 -17.27 11.70 -18.16
CA LYS A 233 -18.45 12.38 -18.69
C LYS A 233 -18.10 13.29 -19.87
N ALA A 234 -17.09 14.15 -19.72
CA ALA A 234 -16.65 15.04 -20.80
C ALA A 234 -16.16 14.26 -22.03
N HIS A 235 -15.49 13.13 -21.80
CA HIS A 235 -15.05 12.26 -22.89
C HIS A 235 -16.23 11.63 -23.63
N LYS A 236 -17.25 11.17 -22.89
CA LYS A 236 -18.49 10.63 -23.45
C LYS A 236 -19.22 11.67 -24.30
N GLU A 237 -19.39 12.89 -23.79
CA GLU A 237 -20.01 14.00 -24.51
C GLU A 237 -19.24 14.33 -25.81
N THR A 238 -17.90 14.34 -25.76
CA THR A 238 -17.05 14.56 -26.94
C THR A 238 -17.25 13.46 -27.99
N VAL A 239 -17.32 12.21 -27.57
CA VAL A 239 -17.58 11.06 -28.47
C VAL A 239 -18.96 11.17 -29.11
N GLU A 240 -19.99 11.50 -28.32
CA GLU A 240 -21.35 11.69 -28.83
C GLU A 240 -21.43 12.83 -29.86
N GLN A 241 -20.75 13.95 -29.61
CA GLN A 241 -20.63 15.06 -30.57
C GLN A 241 -19.94 14.64 -31.86
N LEU A 242 -18.83 13.90 -31.77
CA LEU A 242 -18.12 13.40 -32.96
C LEU A 242 -18.99 12.41 -33.75
N GLN A 243 -19.70 11.50 -33.06
CA GLN A 243 -20.63 10.58 -33.70
C GLN A 243 -21.81 11.31 -34.37
N ALA A 244 -22.34 12.36 -33.76
CA ALA A 244 -23.39 13.19 -34.36
C ALA A 244 -22.88 13.90 -35.63
N LYS A 245 -21.69 14.52 -35.58
CA LYS A 245 -21.06 15.13 -36.76
C LYS A 245 -20.79 14.11 -37.87
N ASN A 246 -20.33 12.92 -37.52
CA ASN A 246 -20.06 11.87 -38.50
C ASN A 246 -21.36 11.42 -39.20
N ARG A 247 -22.45 11.24 -38.45
CA ARG A 247 -23.78 10.97 -39.02
C ARG A 247 -24.26 12.08 -39.94
N GLU A 248 -24.03 13.34 -39.59
CA GLU A 248 -24.43 14.48 -40.42
C GLU A 248 -23.60 14.57 -41.72
N LEU A 249 -22.28 14.39 -41.63
CA LEU A 249 -21.40 14.34 -42.80
C LEU A 249 -21.78 13.19 -43.75
N LEU A 250 -22.11 12.00 -43.21
CA LEU A 250 -22.60 10.88 -44.03
C LEU A 250 -23.89 11.22 -44.77
N LYS A 251 -24.83 11.94 -44.13
CA LYS A 251 -26.05 12.44 -44.80
C LYS A 251 -25.72 13.42 -45.92
N GLN A 252 -24.83 14.37 -45.67
CA GLN A 252 -24.40 15.36 -46.67
C GLN A 252 -23.72 14.68 -47.87
N VAL A 253 -22.82 13.71 -47.63
CA VAL A 253 -22.17 12.92 -48.69
C VAL A 253 -23.21 12.15 -49.52
N ALA A 254 -24.21 11.55 -48.86
CA ALA A 254 -25.29 10.85 -49.56
C ALA A 254 -26.15 11.79 -50.42
N ALA A 255 -26.44 13.00 -49.93
CA ALA A 255 -27.18 14.02 -50.67
C ALA A 255 -26.41 14.51 -51.90
N LEU A 256 -25.12 14.85 -51.74
CA LEU A 256 -24.26 15.30 -52.84
C LEU A 256 -24.07 14.20 -53.90
N SER A 257 -23.98 12.93 -53.48
CA SER A 257 -23.87 11.77 -54.38
C SER A 257 -25.14 11.53 -55.20
N LYS A 258 -26.32 11.92 -54.68
CA LYS A 258 -27.59 11.85 -55.43
C LYS A 258 -27.75 13.02 -56.41
N GLY A 259 -27.32 14.23 -56.04
CA GLY A 259 -27.39 15.41 -56.91
C GLY A 259 -26.55 15.28 -58.19
N LYS A 260 -25.39 14.63 -58.10
CA LYS A 260 -24.45 14.48 -59.24
C LYS A 260 -24.93 13.57 -60.38
N LYS A 261 -26.07 12.89 -60.21
CA LYS A 261 -26.67 12.05 -61.26
C LYS A 261 -27.63 12.81 -62.19
N PHE A 262 -28.07 14.01 -61.82
CA PHE A 262 -29.05 14.75 -62.63
C PHE A 262 -28.41 15.58 -63.76
N ASP A 263 -27.16 16.03 -63.62
CA ASP A 263 -26.50 16.88 -64.62
C ASP A 263 -25.96 16.12 -65.86
N LYS A 264 -25.95 14.78 -65.86
CA LYS A 264 -25.37 13.97 -66.96
C LYS A 264 -26.39 13.45 -67.98
N SER A 265 -27.66 13.90 -67.92
CA SER A 265 -28.71 13.45 -68.86
C SER A 265 -29.20 14.49 -69.88
N GLY A 266 -28.60 15.69 -69.95
CA GLY A 266 -29.18 16.81 -70.70
C GLY A 266 -28.29 17.51 -71.74
N SER A 267 -27.29 16.86 -72.34
CA SER A 267 -26.47 17.54 -73.38
C SER A 267 -26.04 16.59 -74.50
N ILE A 268 -27.01 16.16 -75.32
CA ILE A 268 -26.78 15.79 -76.73
C ILE A 268 -28.08 16.11 -77.48
N LEU A 269 -28.06 17.15 -78.32
CA LEU A 269 -28.90 17.42 -79.52
C LEU A 269 -28.49 18.84 -80.00
N THR A 270 -27.42 18.96 -80.79
CA THR A 270 -27.40 19.18 -82.26
C THR A 270 -28.02 20.51 -82.72
N SER A 271 -27.14 21.39 -83.23
CA SER A 271 -27.38 22.42 -84.27
C SER A 271 -26.02 22.78 -84.92
N PRO A 272 -25.96 23.30 -86.15
CA PRO A 272 -27.03 23.58 -87.12
C PRO A 272 -27.09 22.59 -88.29
#